data_AF-A0A968JF46-F1
#
_entry.id   AF-A0A968JF46-F1
#
_cell.length_a   1.000
_cell.length_b   1.000
_cell.length_c   1.000
_cell.angle_alpha   90.00
_cell.angle_beta   90.00
_cell.angle_gamma   90.00
#
_symmetry.space_group_name_H-M   'P 1'
#
loop_
_entity.id
_entity.type
_entity.pdbx_description
1 polymer ?
#
loop_
_entity_poly.entity_id
_entity_poly.type
_entity_poly.pdbx_seq_one_letter_code
_entity_poly.pdbx_strand_id
1 'polypeptide(L)'
;MMKDIYNGEFLESQNNDYLISLLGRTNPKYHDRIVAGLPENTKFAHKIGQIFTDGGGQSYNDAAIVFGEKSDYILVILNENMQVDEASKKATDISKLVYEYF
;
A
#
# COMPACT_ATOMS: atom_id res chain seq x y z
N MET A 1 -3.56 -13.40 2.48
CA MET A 1 -4.15 -12.67 1.33
C MET A 1 -3.11 -11.94 0.49
N MET A 2 -2.51 -10.80 0.90
CA MET A 2 -1.55 -10.07 0.04
C MET A 2 -0.36 -10.92 -0.42
N LYS A 3 0.15 -11.78 0.47
CA LYS A 3 1.18 -12.78 0.13
C LYS A 3 0.72 -13.76 -0.94
N ASP A 4 -0.51 -14.25 -0.83
CA ASP A 4 -1.08 -15.20 -1.78
C ASP A 4 -1.31 -14.53 -3.15
N ILE A 5 -1.67 -13.24 -3.17
CA ILE A 5 -1.74 -12.44 -4.41
C ILE A 5 -0.34 -12.31 -5.03
N TYR A 6 0.67 -11.97 -4.25
CA TYR A 6 2.05 -11.86 -4.74
C TYR A 6 2.57 -13.20 -5.29
N ASN A 7 2.27 -14.32 -4.61
CA ASN A 7 2.69 -15.65 -5.03
C ASN A 7 1.91 -16.22 -6.23
N GLY A 8 0.81 -15.59 -6.65
CA GLY A 8 -0.06 -16.15 -7.69
C GLY A 8 -1.00 -17.26 -7.21
N GLU A 9 -1.21 -17.37 -5.90
CA GLU A 9 -1.95 -18.45 -5.24
C GLU A 9 -3.38 -18.02 -4.85
N PHE A 10 -3.72 -16.74 -4.96
CA PHE A 10 -5.03 -16.22 -4.55
C PHE A 10 -6.15 -16.51 -5.57
N LEU A 11 -5.83 -16.45 -6.86
CA LEU A 11 -6.74 -16.69 -7.98
C LEU A 11 -6.04 -17.50 -9.07
N GLU A 12 -6.80 -17.99 -10.05
CA GLU A 12 -6.20 -18.51 -11.29
C GLU A 12 -5.25 -17.48 -11.92
N SER A 13 -4.15 -17.93 -12.51
CA SER A 13 -3.01 -17.07 -12.93
C SER A 13 -3.44 -15.82 -13.69
N GLN A 14 -4.29 -15.93 -14.72
CA GLN A 14 -4.74 -14.77 -15.51
C GLN A 14 -5.51 -13.74 -14.67
N ASN A 15 -6.31 -14.21 -13.71
CA ASN A 15 -7.08 -13.34 -12.82
C ASN A 15 -6.18 -12.70 -11.76
N ASN A 16 -5.15 -13.41 -11.30
CA ASN A 16 -4.20 -12.87 -10.34
C ASN A 16 -3.33 -11.75 -10.97
N ASP A 17 -2.83 -11.96 -12.18
CA ASP A 17 -2.08 -10.95 -12.93
C ASP A 17 -2.94 -9.71 -13.22
N TYR A 18 -4.20 -9.94 -13.58
CA TYR A 18 -5.17 -8.86 -13.76
C TYR A 18 -5.42 -8.10 -12.45
N LEU A 19 -5.54 -8.80 -11.31
CA LEU A 19 -5.69 -8.18 -9.99
C LEU A 19 -4.48 -7.31 -9.63
N ILE A 20 -3.25 -7.81 -9.80
CA ILE A 20 -2.02 -7.03 -9.57
C ILE A 20 -2.02 -5.77 -10.46
N SER A 21 -2.37 -5.94 -11.74
CA SER A 21 -2.47 -4.82 -12.70
C SER A 21 -3.51 -3.77 -12.30
N LEU A 22 -4.65 -4.18 -11.73
CA LEU A 22 -5.66 -3.25 -11.20
C LEU A 22 -5.14 -2.49 -9.98
N LEU A 23 -4.51 -3.20 -9.04
CA LEU A 23 -3.96 -2.62 -7.81
C LEU A 23 -2.77 -1.68 -8.08
N GLY A 24 -2.02 -1.88 -9.17
CA GLY A 24 -0.95 -0.98 -9.62
C GLY A 24 -1.42 0.24 -10.42
N ARG A 25 -2.68 0.30 -10.85
CA ARG A 25 -3.25 1.40 -11.65
C ARG A 25 -4.33 2.20 -10.90
N THR A 26 -4.20 2.24 -9.59
CA THR A 26 -5.06 3.05 -8.72
C THR A 26 -4.91 4.54 -9.02
N ASN A 27 -5.95 5.33 -8.73
CA ASN A 27 -5.94 6.77 -8.98
C ASN A 27 -4.80 7.47 -8.21
N PRO A 28 -3.96 8.31 -8.87
CA PRO A 28 -2.83 9.00 -8.24
C PRO A 28 -3.17 9.81 -7.00
N LYS A 29 -4.42 10.29 -6.85
CA LYS A 29 -4.86 10.99 -5.63
C LYS A 29 -4.80 10.14 -4.35
N TYR A 30 -4.64 8.82 -4.48
CA TYR A 30 -4.52 7.88 -3.36
C TYR A 30 -3.10 7.37 -3.17
N HIS A 31 -2.11 7.96 -3.84
CA HIS A 31 -0.70 7.61 -3.68
C HIS A 31 -0.04 8.36 -2.53
N ASP A 32 -0.83 8.95 -1.63
CA ASP A 32 -0.43 9.82 -0.51
C ASP A 32 0.09 9.06 0.73
N ARG A 33 0.24 7.74 0.67
CA ARG A 33 0.68 6.88 1.79
C ARG A 33 1.94 6.09 1.44
N ILE A 34 1.83 4.78 1.22
CA ILE A 34 2.99 3.91 0.98
C ILE A 34 3.70 4.34 -0.30
N VAL A 35 2.94 4.58 -1.39
CA VAL A 35 3.48 4.95 -2.69
C VAL A 35 4.30 6.25 -2.64
N ALA A 36 3.86 7.25 -1.88
CA ALA A 36 4.59 8.52 -1.72
C ALA A 36 5.98 8.36 -1.08
N GLY A 37 6.23 7.27 -0.37
CA GLY A 37 7.54 6.98 0.23
C GLY A 37 8.49 6.22 -0.69
N LEU A 38 8.03 5.79 -1.87
CA LEU A 38 8.83 5.00 -2.82
C LEU A 38 9.60 5.91 -3.79
N PRO A 39 10.77 5.48 -4.30
CA PRO A 39 11.42 6.15 -5.40
C PRO A 39 10.54 6.21 -6.65
N GLU A 40 10.80 7.20 -7.50
CA GLU A 40 10.09 7.38 -8.76
C GLU A 40 10.20 6.11 -9.64
N ASN A 41 9.11 5.77 -10.34
CA ASN A 41 8.99 4.57 -11.19
C ASN A 41 9.04 3.21 -10.46
N THR A 42 9.09 3.18 -9.12
CA THR A 42 8.92 1.93 -8.37
C THR A 42 7.58 1.29 -8.71
N LYS A 43 7.58 0.02 -9.11
CA LYS A 43 6.35 -0.73 -9.36
C LYS A 43 5.72 -1.12 -8.03
N PHE A 44 4.39 -1.00 -7.94
CA PHE A 44 3.64 -1.39 -6.76
C PHE A 44 2.26 -1.92 -7.13
N ALA A 45 1.63 -2.60 -6.19
CA ALA A 45 0.21 -2.95 -6.21
C ALA A 45 -0.35 -2.70 -4.81
N HIS A 46 -1.30 -1.77 -4.66
CA HIS A 46 -1.76 -1.35 -3.33
C HIS A 46 -3.27 -1.16 -3.21
N LYS A 47 -3.75 -1.16 -1.96
CA LYS A 47 -5.15 -0.89 -1.62
C LYS A 47 -5.26 -0.09 -0.34
N ILE A 48 -5.86 1.09 -0.45
CA ILE A 48 -6.18 1.94 0.69
C ILE A 48 -7.48 1.50 1.40
N GLY A 49 -7.59 1.84 2.68
CA GLY A 49 -8.83 1.77 3.46
C GLY A 49 -9.03 3.04 4.26
N GLN A 50 -10.26 3.58 4.25
CA GLN A 50 -10.62 4.71 5.09
C GLN A 50 -11.91 4.39 5.82
N ILE A 51 -11.90 4.53 7.15
CA ILE A 51 -13.07 4.30 7.98
C ILE A 51 -13.26 5.51 8.89
N PHE A 52 -14.51 5.96 8.99
CA PHE A 52 -14.95 6.92 9.99
C PHE A 52 -15.52 6.10 11.15
N THR A 53 -14.99 6.30 12.36
CA THR A 53 -15.46 5.59 13.55
C THR A 53 -16.54 6.39 14.27
N ASP A 54 -17.48 5.68 14.87
CA ASP A 54 -18.51 6.28 15.73
C ASP A 54 -17.80 6.91 16.93
N GLY A 55 -17.70 8.25 16.94
CA GLY A 55 -16.83 8.99 17.86
C GLY A 55 -15.96 10.06 17.19
N GLY A 56 -15.98 10.16 15.86
CA GLY A 56 -15.27 11.18 15.10
C GLY A 56 -13.80 10.84 14.80
N GLY A 57 -13.37 9.64 15.17
CA GLY A 57 -12.07 9.10 14.80
C GLY A 57 -12.04 8.68 13.33
N GLN A 58 -10.84 8.70 12.74
CA GLN A 58 -10.63 8.30 11.36
C GLN A 58 -9.42 7.36 11.29
N SER A 59 -9.57 6.28 10.52
CA SER A 59 -8.51 5.34 10.20
C SER A 59 -8.16 5.45 8.73
N TYR A 60 -6.86 5.49 8.43
CA TYR A 60 -6.29 5.68 7.10
C TYR A 60 -5.25 4.62 6.81
N ASN A 61 -5.69 3.51 6.25
CA ASN A 61 -4.90 2.30 6.06
C ASN A 61 -4.37 2.20 4.64
N ASP A 62 -3.25 1.49 4.49
CA ASP A 62 -2.71 1.12 3.19
C ASP A 62 -2.01 -0.24 3.26
N ALA A 63 -2.16 -1.05 2.22
CA ALA A 63 -1.50 -2.33 2.07
C ALA A 63 -0.94 -2.42 0.65
N ALA A 64 0.37 -2.65 0.52
CA ALA A 64 1.06 -2.67 -0.75
C ALA A 64 1.96 -3.90 -0.90
N ILE A 65 1.99 -4.45 -2.11
CA ILE A 65 3.12 -5.20 -2.63
C ILE A 65 4.01 -4.17 -3.33
N VAL A 66 5.28 -4.09 -2.94
CA VAL A 66 6.28 -3.23 -3.57
C VAL A 66 7.26 -4.12 -4.31
N PHE A 67 7.43 -3.85 -5.60
CA PHE A 67 8.39 -4.54 -6.44
C PHE A 67 9.68 -3.69 -6.47
N GLY A 68 10.51 -3.88 -5.44
CA GLY A 68 11.68 -3.08 -5.15
C GLY A 68 12.88 -3.44 -6.03
N GLU A 69 13.89 -2.56 -6.07
CA GLU A 69 15.11 -2.83 -6.86
C GLU A 69 15.97 -3.94 -6.24
N LYS A 70 16.05 -3.99 -4.90
CA LYS A 70 16.82 -4.98 -4.16
C LYS A 70 16.00 -6.23 -3.81
N SER A 71 14.80 -6.03 -3.29
CA SER A 71 13.87 -7.10 -2.93
C SER A 71 12.43 -6.61 -3.07
N ASP A 72 11.57 -7.53 -3.49
CA ASP A 72 10.14 -7.37 -3.35
C ASP A 72 9.74 -7.53 -1.87
N TYR A 73 8.74 -6.78 -1.44
CA TYR A 73 8.20 -6.88 -0.08
C TYR A 73 6.73 -6.50 -0.01
N ILE A 74 6.09 -6.91 1.08
CA ILE A 74 4.71 -6.53 1.39
C ILE A 74 4.73 -5.66 2.63
N LEU A 75 4.13 -4.47 2.53
CA LEU A 75 4.01 -3.52 3.63
C LEU A 75 2.54 -3.24 3.89
N VAL A 76 2.14 -3.33 5.16
CA VAL A 76 0.78 -3.00 5.62
C VAL A 76 0.89 -1.99 6.75
N ILE A 77 0.28 -0.82 6.56
CA ILE A 77 0.24 0.24 7.55
C ILE A 77 -1.22 0.46 7.94
N LEU A 78 -1.50 0.23 9.22
CA LEU A 78 -2.80 0.49 9.83
C LEU A 78 -2.63 1.60 10.87
N ASN A 79 -3.61 2.49 10.96
CA ASN A 79 -3.70 3.44 12.05
C ASN A 79 -5.14 3.59 12.52
N GLU A 80 -5.28 4.22 13.67
CA GLU A 80 -6.54 4.48 14.32
C GLU A 80 -6.53 5.89 14.89
N ASN A 81 -7.67 6.58 14.79
CA ASN A 81 -7.93 7.88 15.39
C ASN A 81 -6.87 8.93 15.03
N MET A 82 -6.51 9.01 13.75
CA MET A 82 -5.48 9.93 13.26
C MET A 82 -6.05 10.86 12.19
N GLN A 83 -5.60 12.12 12.21
CA GLN A 83 -5.93 13.07 11.15
C GLN A 83 -5.27 12.63 9.83
N VAL A 84 -5.94 12.89 8.71
CA VAL A 84 -5.50 12.41 7.39
C VAL A 84 -4.05 12.80 7.06
N ASP A 85 -3.68 14.07 7.27
CA ASP A 85 -2.35 14.58 6.92
C ASP A 85 -1.26 13.93 7.77
N GLU A 86 -1.54 13.69 9.06
CA GLU A 86 -0.62 13.02 9.96
C GLU A 86 -0.45 11.54 9.59
N ALA A 87 -1.56 10.86 9.29
CA ALA A 87 -1.56 9.46 8.87
C ALA A 87 -0.80 9.25 7.56
N SER A 88 -1.08 10.08 6.56
CA SER A 88 -0.41 10.05 5.27
C SER A 88 1.09 10.32 5.42
N LYS A 89 1.48 11.38 6.16
CA LYS A 89 2.89 11.68 6.43
C LYS A 89 3.62 10.53 7.12
N LYS A 90 3.05 9.95 8.18
CA LYS A 90 3.66 8.82 8.90
C LYS A 90 3.78 7.59 8.01
N ALA A 91 2.77 7.29 7.19
CA ALA A 91 2.82 6.17 6.27
C ALA A 91 3.92 6.35 5.20
N THR A 92 4.08 7.56 4.67
CA THR A 92 5.16 7.92 3.76
C THR A 92 6.53 7.76 4.40
N ASP A 93 6.73 8.32 5.60
CA ASP A 93 8.00 8.25 6.34
C ASP A 93 8.38 6.78 6.64
N ILE A 94 7.42 5.95 7.07
CA ILE A 94 7.65 4.51 7.30
C ILE A 94 7.96 3.79 5.99
N SER A 95 7.22 4.05 4.92
CA SER A 95 7.42 3.40 3.61
C SER A 95 8.84 3.65 3.08
N LYS A 96 9.33 4.89 3.19
CA LYS A 96 10.69 5.25 2.81
C LYS A 96 11.74 4.43 3.58
N LEU A 97 11.60 4.36 4.91
CA LEU A 97 12.52 3.59 5.75
C LEU A 97 12.52 2.09 5.42
N VAL A 98 11.35 1.53 5.14
CA VAL A 98 11.21 0.12 4.75
C VAL A 98 11.86 -0.12 3.38
N TYR A 99 11.65 0.76 2.40
CA TYR A 99 12.29 0.66 1.09
C TYR A 99 13.82 0.73 1.17
N GLU A 100 14.36 1.62 2.02
CA GLU A 100 15.81 1.73 2.22
C GLU A 100 16.42 0.47 2.84
N TYR A 101 15.68 -0.19 3.73
CA TYR A 101 16.10 -1.42 4.42
C TYR A 101 16.10 -2.66 3.51
N PHE A 102 15.03 -2.87 2.75
CA PHE A 102 14.89 -4.02 1.84
C PHE A 102 15.60 -3.80 0.49
#